data_AF-A0A3D2F685-F1
#
_entry.id   AF-A0A3D2F685-F1
#
_cell.length_a   1.000
_cell.length_b   1.000
_cell.length_c   1.000
_cell.angle_alpha   90.00
_cell.angle_beta   90.00
_cell.angle_gamma   90.00
#
_symmetry.space_group_name_H-M   'P 1'
#
loop_
_entity.id
_entity.type
_entity.pdbx_description
1 polymer ?
#
loop_
_entity_poly.entity_id
_entity_poly.type
_entity_poly.pdbx_seq_one_letter_code
_entity_poly.pdbx_strand_id
1 'polypeptide(L)' 'MSDTHFSPFETNLDREAALKTLREATAGADDGELFLERRRSEAMVFDDGRLKTASYDASEGFGLRAV' A
#
# COMPACT_ATOMS: atom_id res chain seq x y z
N MET A 1 -13.26 -3.43 -13.31
CA MET A 1 -11.88 -3.34 -12.81
C MET A 1 -11.70 -4.47 -11.83
N SER A 2 -10.85 -5.46 -12.10
CA SER A 2 -10.74 -6.60 -11.17
C SER A 2 -10.14 -6.10 -9.86
N ASP A 3 -10.83 -6.39 -8.77
CA ASP A 3 -10.33 -6.23 -7.42
C ASP A 3 -9.26 -7.33 -7.22
N THR A 4 -8.09 -7.09 -7.78
CA THR A 4 -6.97 -8.03 -7.67
C THR A 4 -6.46 -7.96 -6.26
N HIS A 5 -6.50 -9.10 -5.57
CA HIS A 5 -6.04 -9.23 -4.18
C HIS A 5 -4.64 -8.63 -4.00
N PHE A 6 -4.45 -7.86 -2.94
CA PHE A 6 -3.18 -7.21 -2.66
C PHE A 6 -2.20 -8.21 -2.01
N SER A 7 -1.47 -8.93 -2.87
CA SER A 7 -0.41 -9.87 -2.49
C SER A 7 0.97 -9.35 -2.95
N PRO A 8 1.54 -8.30 -2.31
CA PRO A 8 2.74 -7.65 -2.82
C PRO A 8 3.96 -8.57 -2.92
N PHE A 9 4.06 -9.61 -2.09
CA PHE A 9 5.15 -10.60 -2.12
C PHE A 9 5.01 -11.64 -3.24
N GLU A 10 3.86 -11.72 -3.90
CA GLU A 10 3.66 -12.60 -5.07
C GLU A 10 3.87 -11.84 -6.38
N THR A 11 3.85 -10.50 -6.34
CA THR A 11 3.82 -9.67 -7.54
C THR A 11 5.00 -8.72 -7.67
N ASN A 12 5.37 -8.01 -6.60
CA ASN A 12 6.22 -6.81 -6.68
C ASN A 12 7.41 -6.82 -5.73
N LEU A 13 7.33 -7.55 -4.62
CA LEU A 13 8.37 -7.62 -3.60
C LEU A 13 8.98 -9.02 -3.58
N ASP A 14 10.28 -9.10 -3.81
CA ASP A 14 10.99 -10.33 -3.51
C ASP A 14 10.99 -10.57 -2.00
N ARG A 15 10.51 -11.74 -1.59
CA ARG A 15 10.29 -12.05 -0.19
C ARG A 15 11.59 -12.14 0.60
N GLU A 16 12.65 -12.70 0.02
CA GLU A 16 13.92 -12.90 0.72
C GLU A 16 14.67 -11.58 0.89
N ALA A 17 14.72 -10.76 -0.16
CA ALA A 17 15.31 -9.43 -0.11
C ALA A 17 14.57 -8.51 0.87
N ALA A 18 13.23 -8.55 0.87
CA ALA A 18 12.42 -7.79 1.82
C ALA A 18 12.66 -8.26 3.27
N LEU A 19 12.72 -9.57 3.51
CA LEU A 19 13.00 -10.12 4.84
C LEU A 19 14.40 -9.74 5.34
N LYS A 20 15.41 -9.77 4.47
CA LYS A 20 16.76 -9.33 4.82
C LYS A 20 16.77 -7.88 5.27
N THR A 21 16.17 -7.00 4.48
CA THR A 21 16.07 -5.56 4.79
C THR A 21 15.30 -5.32 6.09
N LEU A 22 14.19 -6.04 6.30
CA LEU A 22 13.38 -5.93 7.51
C LEU A 22 14.17 -6.34 8.76
N ARG A 23 14.95 -7.43 8.69
CA ARG A 23 15.80 -7.89 9.80
C ARG A 23 16.87 -6.87 10.15
N GLU A 24 17.49 -6.26 9.15
CA GLU A 24 18.48 -5.20 9.37
C GLU A 24 17.83 -3.96 10.03
N ALA A 25 16.65 -3.56 9.55
CA ALA A 25 15.92 -2.40 10.08
C ALA A 25 15.36 -2.61 11.51
N THR A 26 15.12 -3.86 11.91
CA THR A 26 14.56 -4.22 13.23
C THR A 26 15.62 -4.81 14.18
N ALA A 27 16.90 -4.75 13.82
CA ALA A 27 17.97 -5.34 14.63
C ALA A 27 18.02 -4.72 16.03
N GLY A 28 17.86 -5.56 17.06
CA GLY A 28 17.87 -5.15 18.46
C GLY A 28 16.50 -4.74 19.02
N ALA A 29 15.45 -4.77 18.20
CA ALA A 29 14.07 -4.70 18.68
C ALA A 29 13.63 -6.05 19.26
N ASP A 30 12.80 -6.02 20.29
CA ASP A 30 12.18 -7.17 20.91
C ASP A 30 10.98 -7.67 20.10
N ASP A 31 10.27 -6.75 19.42
CA ASP A 31 9.13 -7.06 18.56
C ASP A 31 8.94 -6.01 17.43
N GLY A 32 8.04 -6.28 16.49
CA GLY A 32 7.72 -5.34 15.43
C GLY A 32 6.59 -5.78 14.52
N GLU A 33 6.07 -4.82 13.77
CA GLU A 33 4.98 -5.02 12.83
C GLU A 33 5.30 -4.33 11.50
N LEU A 34 5.04 -5.03 10.39
CA LEU A 34 5.10 -4.49 9.04
C LEU A 34 3.68 -4.45 8.46
N PHE A 35 3.24 -3.26 8.07
CA PHE A 35 2.00 -3.02 7.34
C PHE A 35 2.31 -2.66 5.89
N LEU A 36 1.57 -3.23 4.96
CA LEU A 36 1.61 -2.88 3.54
C LEU A 36 0.21 -2.45 3.13
N GLU A 37 0.10 -1.34 2.41
CA GLU A 37 -1.18 -0.80 1.97
C GLU A 37 -1.16 -0.49 0.46
N ARG A 38 -2.27 -0.80 -0.19
CA ARG A 38 -2.63 -0.27 -1.51
C ARG A 38 -4.00 0.39 -1.39
N ARG A 39 -4.08 1.66 -1.74
CA ARG A 39 -5.31 2.44 -1.76
C ARG A 39 -5.63 2.91 -3.18
N ARG A 40 -6.90 2.82 -3.54
CA ARG A 40 -7.47 3.45 -4.73
C ARG A 40 -8.72 4.22 -4.33
N SER A 41 -8.87 5.44 -4.81
CA SER A 41 -10.07 6.24 -4.60
C SER A 41 -10.51 6.89 -5.90
N GLU A 42 -11.82 6.82 -6.14
CA GLU A 42 -12.50 7.45 -7.27
C GLU A 42 -13.51 8.45 -6.73
N ALA A 43 -13.52 9.65 -7.31
CA ALA A 43 -14.49 10.68 -6.98
C ALA A 43 -15.03 11.34 -8.24
N MET A 44 -16.35 11.57 -8.26
CA MET A 44 -17.05 12.27 -9.34
C MET A 44 -17.93 13.36 -8.72
N VAL A 45 -17.80 14.59 -9.20
CA VAL A 45 -18.57 15.74 -8.77
C VAL A 45 -19.43 16.22 -9.92
N PHE A 46 -20.74 16.26 -9.71
CA PHE A 46 -21.72 16.75 -10.65
C PHE A 46 -22.26 18.11 -10.20
N ASP A 47 -22.48 19.00 -11.16
CA ASP A 47 -22.99 20.35 -10.95
C ASP A 47 -23.90 20.70 -12.14
N ASP A 48 -25.11 21.21 -11.88
CA ASP A 48 -26.14 21.50 -12.89
C ASP A 48 -26.39 20.36 -13.90
N GLY A 49 -26.43 19.11 -13.42
CA GLY A 49 -26.67 17.93 -14.26
C GLY A 49 -25.50 17.58 -15.19
N ARG A 50 -24.33 18.21 -15.04
CA ARG A 50 -23.11 17.95 -15.82
C ARG A 50 -21.99 17.47 -14.89
N LEU A 51 -21.15 16.58 -15.37
CA LEU A 51 -19.94 16.17 -14.66
C LEU A 51 -18.94 17.32 -14.68
N LYS A 52 -18.58 17.84 -13.51
CA LYS A 52 -17.66 18.98 -13.33
C LYS A 52 -16.25 18.52 -13.02
N THR A 53 -16.09 17.45 -12.25
CA THR A 53 -14.79 16.90 -11.88
C THR A 53 -14.87 15.39 -11.76
N ALA A 54 -13.86 14.71 -12.26
CA ALA A 54 -13.61 13.30 -11.97
C ALA A 54 -12.14 13.16 -11.59
N SER A 55 -11.86 12.47 -10.49
CA SER A 55 -10.51 12.15 -10.07
C SER A 55 -10.37 10.67 -9.74
N TYR A 56 -9.18 10.17 -9.98
CA TYR A 56 -8.74 8.84 -9.62
C TYR A 56 -7.37 8.97 -8.97
N ASP A 57 -7.26 8.47 -7.74
CA ASP A 57 -6.02 8.43 -7.00
C ASP A 57 -5.67 6.97 -6.69
N ALA A 58 -4.42 6.59 -6.94
CA ALA A 58 -3.88 5.31 -6.55
C ALA A 58 -2.56 5.52 -5.83
N SER A 59 -2.43 4.92 -4.64
CA SER A 59 -1.24 4.99 -3.83
C SER A 59 -0.93 3.64 -3.22
N GLU A 60 0.36 3.37 -3.03
CA GLU A 60 0.85 2.24 -2.26
C GLU A 60 1.82 2.76 -1.20
N GLY A 61 1.86 2.09 -0.05
CA GLY A 61 2.68 2.51 1.07
C GLY A 61 2.96 1.38 2.04
N PHE A 62 3.83 1.63 3.00
CA PHE A 62 4.11 0.72 4.09
C PHE A 62 4.32 1.47 5.41
N GLY A 63 4.07 0.77 6.51
CA GLY A 63 4.40 1.21 7.86
C GLY A 63 5.25 0.14 8.55
N LEU A 64 6.32 0.56 9.23
CA LEU A 64 7.18 -0.34 10.00
C LEU A 64 7.26 0.17 11.45
N ARG A 65 6.96 -0.72 12.40
CA ARG A 65 7.18 -0.50 13.83
C ARG A 65 8.21 -1.50 14.33
N ALA A 66 9.19 -1.01 15.10
CA ALA A 66 10.17 -1.80 15.83
C ALA A 66 10.11 -1.34 17.30
N VAL A 67 9.97 -2.28 18.23
CA VAL A 67 9.78 -2.02 19.67
C VAL A 67 10.95 -2.62 20.44
#